data_AF-A0A524NP95-F1
#
_entry.id   AF-A0A524NP95-F1
#
_cell.length_a   1.000
_cell.length_b   1.000
_cell.length_c   1.000
_cell.angle_alpha   90.00
_cell.angle_beta   90.00
_cell.angle_gamma   90.00
#
_symmetry.space_group_name_H-M   'P 1'
#
loop_
_entity.id
_entity.type
_entity.pdbx_description
1 polymer ?
#
loop_
_entity_poly.entity_id
_entity_poly.type
_entity_poly.pdbx_seq_one_letter_code
_entity_poly.pdbx_strand_id
1 'polypeptide(L)'
;PKAFLFDKTKELLVIPISITQYGLISGGSAVDPNNKEIGIAPLQGGYWQGAYVFKLTLAGFELEGGITHQDNTSPLYYYGDYNQNVNRALYIGNTLYTVSNTRVLLNSLTDLTQIAEINLK
;
A
#
# COMPACT_ATOMS: atom_id res chain seq x y z
N PRO A 1 15.59 -4.59 -5.80
CA PRO A 1 14.99 -5.85 -6.27
C PRO A 1 13.48 -5.79 -6.08
N LYS A 2 12.70 -5.88 -7.17
CA LYS A 2 11.24 -5.85 -7.19
C LYS A 2 10.73 -7.28 -7.32
N ALA A 3 10.81 -8.07 -6.25
CA ALA A 3 10.35 -9.46 -6.26
C ALA A 3 9.03 -9.54 -5.49
N PHE A 4 7.98 -10.03 -6.16
CA PHE A 4 6.78 -10.49 -5.49
C PHE A 4 7.04 -11.90 -4.92
N LEU A 5 6.36 -12.25 -3.84
CA LEU A 5 6.42 -13.57 -3.24
C LEU A 5 5.26 -14.39 -3.80
N PHE A 6 5.55 -15.60 -4.28
CA PHE A 6 4.53 -16.56 -4.69
C PHE A 6 4.84 -17.94 -4.13
N ASP A 7 3.83 -18.58 -3.53
CA ASP A 7 3.89 -19.95 -3.07
C ASP A 7 2.60 -20.68 -3.46
N LYS A 8 2.71 -21.66 -4.35
CA LYS A 8 1.56 -22.43 -4.84
C LYS A 8 0.95 -23.29 -3.74
N THR A 9 1.75 -23.89 -2.87
CA THR A 9 1.30 -24.84 -1.85
C THR A 9 0.48 -24.12 -0.78
N LYS A 10 0.86 -22.89 -0.45
CA LYS A 10 0.12 -22.01 0.46
C LYS A 10 -0.98 -21.20 -0.23
N GLU A 11 -1.13 -21.31 -1.55
CA GLU A 11 -1.99 -20.43 -2.34
C GLU A 11 -1.72 -18.95 -2.06
N LEU A 12 -0.45 -18.57 -1.85
CA LEU A 12 -0.05 -17.25 -1.37
C LEU A 12 0.59 -16.44 -2.50
N LEU A 13 0.14 -15.20 -2.67
CA LEU A 13 0.78 -14.21 -3.53
C LEU A 13 0.88 -12.88 -2.78
N VAL A 14 2.09 -12.32 -2.67
CA VAL A 14 2.32 -11.02 -2.04
C VAL A 14 3.02 -10.09 -3.01
N ILE A 15 2.36 -8.99 -3.35
CA ILE A 15 2.81 -8.03 -4.35
C ILE A 15 3.06 -6.68 -3.68
N PRO A 16 4.32 -6.21 -3.59
CA PRO A 16 4.60 -4.82 -3.30
C PRO A 16 4.07 -3.92 -4.41
N ILE A 17 3.19 -2.96 -4.07
CA ILE A 17 2.55 -2.05 -5.03
C ILE A 17 2.54 -0.60 -4.52
N SER A 18 2.46 0.33 -5.47
CA SER A 18 2.16 1.74 -5.23
C SER A 18 0.86 2.07 -5.94
N ILE A 19 -0.08 2.67 -5.22
CA ILE A 19 -1.37 3.13 -5.75
C ILE A 19 -1.38 4.64 -5.62
N THR A 20 -1.63 5.30 -6.74
CA THR A 20 -1.91 6.73 -6.78
C THR A 20 -3.36 6.87 -7.20
N GLN A 21 -4.18 7.39 -6.30
CA GLN A 21 -5.55 7.72 -6.62
C GLN A 21 -5.57 9.08 -7.32
N TYR A 22 -6.34 9.17 -8.39
CA TYR A 22 -6.64 10.42 -9.07
C TYR A 22 -8.14 10.64 -8.96
N GLY A 23 -8.55 11.79 -8.44
CA GLY A 23 -9.95 12.09 -8.23
C GLY A 23 -10.24 13.57 -8.47
N LEU A 24 -11.48 13.86 -8.83
CA LEU A 24 -11.99 15.22 -8.74
C LEU A 24 -12.39 15.44 -7.28
N ILE A 25 -11.62 16.22 -6.53
CA ILE A 25 -12.12 16.74 -5.26
C ILE A 25 -13.08 17.86 -5.65
N SER A 26 -14.38 17.64 -5.49
CA SER A 26 -15.38 18.69 -5.62
C SER A 26 -15.21 19.68 -4.46
N GLY A 27 -14.18 20.53 -4.53
CA GLY A 27 -14.27 21.85 -3.92
C GLY A 27 -15.29 22.60 -4.75
N GLY A 28 -16.55 22.61 -4.30
CA GLY A 28 -17.69 23.13 -5.07
C GLY A 28 -17.34 24.43 -5.77
N SER A 29 -17.70 24.54 -7.06
CA SER A 29 -17.41 25.64 -7.99
C SER A 29 -16.70 26.82 -7.34
N ALA A 30 -15.38 26.72 -7.18
CA ALA A 30 -14.59 27.85 -6.71
C ALA A 30 -14.68 28.91 -7.80
N VAL A 31 -15.32 30.03 -7.48
CA VAL A 31 -15.33 31.21 -8.34
C VAL A 31 -14.18 32.10 -7.92
N ASP A 32 -13.45 32.65 -8.90
CA ASP A 32 -12.48 33.70 -8.62
C ASP A 32 -13.18 34.98 -8.10
N PRO A 33 -12.44 36.01 -7.64
CA PRO A 33 -13.04 37.27 -7.19
C PRO A 33 -13.89 38.00 -8.26
N ASN A 34 -13.84 37.57 -9.52
CA ASN A 34 -14.59 38.10 -10.66
C ASN A 34 -15.73 37.17 -11.10
N ASN A 35 -16.11 36.19 -10.28
CA ASN A 35 -17.18 35.22 -10.56
C ASN A 35 -16.88 34.28 -11.75
N LYS A 36 -15.61 34.09 -12.12
CA LYS A 36 -15.21 33.12 -13.14
C LYS A 36 -15.05 31.74 -12.52
N GLU A 37 -15.70 30.73 -13.12
CA GLU A 37 -15.50 29.33 -12.74
C GLU A 37 -14.01 28.96 -12.82
N ILE A 38 -13.42 28.58 -11.70
CA ILE A 38 -12.12 27.93 -11.67
C ILE A 38 -12.38 26.47 -12.04
N GLY A 39 -11.93 26.07 -13.23
CA GLY A 39 -12.09 24.70 -13.72
C GLY A 39 -11.59 23.67 -12.70
N ILE A 40 -12.30 22.55 -12.60
CA ILE A 40 -11.93 21.43 -11.73
C ILE A 40 -10.62 20.83 -12.24
N ALA A 41 -9.51 21.10 -11.54
CA ALA A 41 -8.26 20.39 -11.77
C ALA A 41 -8.35 19.01 -11.09
N PRO A 42 -8.00 17.90 -11.76
CA PRO A 42 -7.81 16.63 -11.07
C PRO A 42 -6.67 16.82 -10.08
N LEU A 43 -6.99 16.79 -8.79
CA LEU A 43 -5.99 16.73 -7.74
C LEU A 43 -5.71 15.25 -7.47
N GLN A 44 -4.45 14.93 -7.19
CA GLN A 44 -4.10 13.59 -6.73
C GLN A 44 -4.92 13.31 -5.47
N GLY A 45 -5.63 12.18 -5.40
CA GLY A 45 -6.60 11.85 -4.36
C GLY A 45 -6.04 10.96 -3.24
N GLY A 46 -4.71 10.88 -3.15
CA GLY A 46 -4.00 10.09 -2.14
C GLY A 46 -3.00 9.12 -2.75
N TYR A 47 -1.92 8.88 -1.99
CA TYR A 47 -0.88 7.91 -2.31
C TYR A 47 -0.89 6.79 -1.26
N TRP A 48 -0.93 5.55 -1.71
CA TRP A 48 -0.75 4.38 -0.87
C TRP A 48 0.42 3.53 -1.37
N GLN A 49 1.25 3.05 -0.46
CA GLN A 49 2.30 2.11 -0.78
C GLN A 49 2.37 1.02 0.28
N GLY A 50 2.52 -0.22 -0.18
CA GLY A 50 2.67 -1.35 0.71
C GLY A 50 2.79 -2.65 -0.08
N ALA A 51 2.48 -3.76 0.58
CA ALA A 51 2.28 -5.05 -0.05
C ALA A 51 0.85 -5.51 0.11
N TYR A 52 0.20 -5.90 -1.00
CA TYR A 52 -1.05 -6.64 -0.95
C TYR A 52 -0.78 -8.12 -0.85
N VAL A 53 -1.49 -8.76 0.06
CA VAL A 53 -1.48 -10.20 0.30
C VAL A 53 -2.74 -10.76 -0.32
N PHE A 54 -2.56 -11.71 -1.22
CA PHE A 54 -3.63 -12.42 -1.88
C PHE A 54 -3.57 -13.89 -1.54
N LYS A 55 -4.74 -14.48 -1.39
CA LYS A 55 -4.96 -15.90 -1.62
C LYS A 55 -5.20 -16.12 -3.11
N LEU A 56 -4.39 -16.97 -3.74
CA LEU A 56 -4.42 -17.26 -5.16
C LEU A 56 -4.81 -18.72 -5.38
N THR A 57 -6.06 -18.93 -5.77
CA THR A 57 -6.61 -20.25 -6.10
C THR A 57 -6.88 -20.36 -7.61
N LEU A 58 -7.30 -21.53 -8.08
CA LEU A 58 -7.79 -21.69 -9.45
C LEU A 58 -9.06 -20.86 -9.74
N ALA A 59 -9.80 -20.46 -8.71
CA ALA A 59 -10.95 -19.57 -8.86
C ALA A 59 -10.55 -18.11 -9.08
N GLY A 60 -9.31 -17.73 -8.74
CA GLY A 60 -8.78 -16.38 -8.96
C GLY A 60 -8.02 -15.81 -7.76
N PHE A 61 -7.95 -14.48 -7.72
CA PHE A 61 -7.25 -13.69 -6.72
C PHE A 61 -8.26 -13.19 -5.68
N GLU A 62 -8.04 -13.56 -4.42
CA GLU A 62 -8.79 -13.08 -3.27
C GLU A 62 -7.87 -12.19 -2.42
N LEU A 63 -8.24 -10.93 -2.21
CA LEU A 63 -7.43 -10.00 -1.42
C LEU A 63 -7.65 -10.27 0.07
N GLU A 64 -6.61 -10.72 0.76
CA GLU A 64 -6.62 -10.93 2.21
C GLU A 64 -6.37 -9.62 2.97
N GLY A 65 -5.56 -8.72 2.40
CA GLY A 65 -5.33 -7.39 2.96
C GLY A 65 -4.05 -6.72 2.47
N GLY A 66 -3.71 -5.61 3.11
CA GLY A 66 -2.53 -4.81 2.77
C GLY A 66 -1.68 -4.46 3.98
N ILE A 67 -0.37 -4.55 3.83
CA ILE A 67 0.62 -4.13 4.84
C ILE A 67 1.37 -2.92 4.29
N THR A 68 1.31 -1.81 5.02
CA THR A 68 2.04 -0.59 4.69
C THR A 68 3.09 -0.29 5.75
N HIS A 69 4.21 0.26 5.32
CA HIS A 69 5.24 0.80 6.21
C HIS A 69 5.19 2.35 6.25
N GLN A 70 4.25 2.96 5.52
CA GLN A 70 4.07 4.40 5.49
C GLN A 70 3.43 4.85 6.81
N ASP A 71 4.06 5.79 7.51
CA ASP A 71 3.51 6.32 8.77
C ASP A 71 2.29 7.22 8.53
N ASN A 72 2.26 7.90 7.37
CA ASN A 72 1.13 8.72 6.96
C ASN A 72 0.34 8.04 5.84
N THR A 73 -0.87 7.58 6.17
CA THR A 73 -1.81 6.95 5.24
C THR A 73 -2.97 7.88 4.88
N SER A 74 -2.88 9.17 5.19
CA SER A 74 -3.92 10.15 4.89
C SER A 74 -4.20 10.22 3.38
N PRO A 75 -5.47 10.25 2.96
CA PRO A 75 -5.83 10.41 1.55
C PRO A 75 -5.46 11.79 1.00
N LEU A 76 -5.16 12.76 1.87
CA LEU A 76 -4.66 14.08 1.48
C LEU A 76 -3.13 14.10 1.34
N TYR A 77 -2.46 12.98 1.58
CA TYR A 77 -1.02 12.87 1.48
C TYR A 77 -0.63 12.38 0.08
N TYR A 78 0.07 13.25 -0.64
CA TYR A 78 0.33 13.11 -2.07
C TYR A 78 1.70 12.48 -2.39
N TYR A 79 2.57 12.32 -1.38
CA TYR A 79 3.92 11.80 -1.56
C TYR A 79 4.35 10.92 -0.39
N GLY A 80 4.49 9.61 -0.59
CA GLY A 80 5.03 8.71 0.44
C GLY A 80 6.54 8.87 0.66
N ASP A 81 7.05 8.43 1.81
CA ASP A 81 8.49 8.30 2.02
C ASP A 81 9.00 7.06 1.29
N TYR A 82 9.84 7.26 0.29
CA TYR A 82 10.45 6.18 -0.48
C TYR A 82 11.25 5.20 0.38
N ASN A 83 11.84 5.67 1.49
CA ASN A 83 12.57 4.78 2.41
C ASN A 83 11.63 3.81 3.14
N GLN A 84 10.37 4.21 3.30
CA GLN A 84 9.32 3.39 3.87
C GLN A 84 8.61 2.53 2.81
N ASN A 85 9.07 2.52 1.56
CA ASN A 85 8.45 1.67 0.56
C ASN A 85 8.77 0.19 0.85
N VAL A 86 7.72 -0.62 0.99
CA VAL A 86 7.85 -2.09 0.99
C VAL A 86 8.44 -2.50 -0.36
N ASN A 87 9.61 -3.11 -0.33
CA ASN A 87 10.35 -3.52 -1.52
C ASN A 87 10.54 -5.03 -1.63
N ARG A 88 10.34 -5.79 -0.53
CA ARG A 88 10.38 -7.25 -0.50
C ARG A 88 9.33 -7.80 0.44
N ALA A 89 8.87 -8.99 0.12
CA ALA A 89 8.11 -9.85 1.00
C ALA A 89 8.74 -11.25 0.99
N LEU A 90 8.78 -11.89 2.15
CA LEU A 90 9.12 -13.31 2.30
C LEU A 90 8.37 -13.86 3.52
N TYR A 91 8.31 -15.18 3.68
CA TYR A 91 7.71 -15.78 4.86
C TYR A 91 8.61 -16.85 5.46
N ILE A 92 8.50 -17.06 6.76
CA ILE A 92 9.10 -18.17 7.49
C ILE A 92 8.01 -18.78 8.37
N GLY A 93 7.68 -20.05 8.14
CA GLY A 93 6.57 -20.71 8.83
C GLY A 93 5.24 -20.02 8.53
N ASN A 94 4.61 -19.45 9.57
CA ASN A 94 3.35 -18.71 9.48
C ASN A 94 3.53 -17.18 9.59
N THR A 95 4.76 -16.68 9.49
CA THR A 95 5.05 -15.25 9.63
C THR A 95 5.45 -14.66 8.29
N LEU A 96 4.71 -13.66 7.84
CA LEU A 96 5.03 -12.81 6.70
C LEU A 96 5.94 -11.67 7.15
N TYR A 97 7.05 -11.50 6.44
CA TYR A 97 7.99 -10.41 6.63
C TYR A 97 7.87 -9.49 5.43
N THR A 98 7.59 -8.22 5.69
CA THR A 98 7.65 -7.16 4.69
C THR A 98 8.83 -6.24 5.03
N VAL A 99 9.60 -5.86 4.01
CA VAL A 99 10.88 -5.16 4.19
C VAL A 99 10.88 -3.87 3.41
N SER A 100 11.29 -2.80 4.08
CA SER A 100 11.59 -1.48 3.52
C SER A 100 13.04 -1.08 3.83
N ASN A 101 13.44 0.14 3.50
CA ASN A 101 14.78 0.63 3.89
C ASN A 101 14.83 1.06 5.37
N THR A 102 13.69 1.22 6.03
CA THR A 102 13.59 1.74 7.41
C THR A 102 13.18 0.70 8.42
N ARG A 103 12.39 -0.31 8.02
CA ARG A 103 11.86 -1.33 8.93
C ARG A 103 11.56 -2.66 8.25
N VAL A 104 11.45 -3.69 9.09
CA VAL A 104 10.84 -4.98 8.79
C VAL A 104 9.59 -5.13 9.65
N LEU A 105 8.43 -5.35 9.03
CA LEU A 105 7.21 -5.72 9.74
C LEU A 105 6.99 -7.22 9.65
N LEU A 106 6.60 -7.82 10.77
CA LEU A 106 6.24 -9.21 10.91
C LEU A 106 4.74 -9.28 11.12
N ASN A 107 4.03 -9.99 10.25
CA ASN A 107 2.60 -10.19 10.32
C ASN A 107 2.27 -11.69 10.29
N SER A 108 1.23 -12.09 11.02
CA SER A 108 0.67 -13.44 10.94
C SER A 108 0.11 -13.70 9.54
N LEU A 109 0.43 -14.83 8.91
CA LEU A 109 -0.21 -15.24 7.64
C LEU A 109 -1.66 -15.70 7.83
N THR A 110 -2.11 -15.91 9.06
CA THR A 110 -3.50 -16.34 9.34
C THR A 110 -4.49 -15.19 9.15
N ASP A 111 -4.11 -13.98 9.56
CA ASP A 111 -5.03 -12.83 9.68
C ASP A 111 -4.34 -11.47 9.48
N LEU A 112 -3.08 -11.47 9.06
CA LEU A 112 -2.24 -10.29 8.84
C LEU A 112 -2.02 -9.42 10.09
N THR A 113 -2.37 -9.91 11.28
CA THR A 113 -2.10 -9.19 12.53
C THR A 113 -0.60 -8.94 12.70
N GLN A 114 -0.23 -7.72 13.07
CA GLN A 114 1.16 -7.37 13.32
C GLN A 114 1.65 -8.10 14.58
N ILE A 115 2.73 -8.86 14.42
CA ILE A 115 3.42 -9.58 15.48
C ILE A 115 4.54 -8.72 16.05
N ALA A 116 5.34 -8.09 15.18
CA ALA A 116 6.50 -7.29 15.58
C ALA A 116 6.91 -6.30 14.50
N GLU A 117 7.71 -5.33 14.90
CA GLU A 117 8.38 -4.36 14.04
C GLU A 117 9.86 -4.28 14.43
N ILE A 118 10.73 -4.30 13.43
CA ILE A 118 12.17 -4.13 13.59
C ILE A 118 12.59 -2.87 12.85
N ASN A 119 13.08 -1.88 13.59
CA ASN A 119 13.66 -0.68 13.01
C ASN A 119 15.07 -0.99 12.48
N LEU A 120 15.34 -0.56 11.24
CA LEU A 120 16.63 -0.68 10.55
C LEU A 120 17.42 0.64 10.56
N LYS A 121 16.84 1.68 11.14
CA LYS A 121 17.45 3.00 11.38
C LYS A 121 17.51 3.26 12.88
#